data_AF-R7UZF8-F1
#
_entry.id   AF-R7UZF8-F1
#
_cell.length_a   1.000
_cell.length_b   1.000
_cell.length_c   1.000
_cell.angle_alpha   90.00
_cell.angle_beta   90.00
_cell.angle_gamma   90.00
#
_symmetry.space_group_name_H-M   'P 1'
#
loop_
_entity.id
_entity.type
_entity.pdbx_description
1 polymer ?
#
loop_
_entity_poly.entity_id
_entity_poly.type
_entity_poly.pdbx_seq_one_letter_code
_entity_poly.pdbx_strand_id
1 'polypeptide(L)'
;MKPWYSDAIHSARVVRRKYERQFRKSPLEVHRQIYVDPCKEVVQLIQNTKKEYFHHKFASASAKEVFRLVDNLLHKEPNHTLPTYVPLRDLPQTFNKFFYDKVHQIRAELDASPTLPFLTTPQPLVAERGEFRNDMAL
;
A
#
# COMPACT_ATOMS: atom_id res chain seq x y z
N MET A 1 15.87 -16.99 -11.09
CA MET A 1 16.78 -16.43 -10.07
C MET A 1 16.11 -15.23 -9.42
N LYS A 2 16.35 -14.95 -8.12
CA LYS A 2 15.76 -13.77 -7.47
C LYS A 2 16.41 -12.48 -8.01
N PRO A 3 15.69 -11.35 -8.12
CA PRO A 3 16.22 -10.15 -8.77
C PRO A 3 17.44 -9.51 -8.08
N TRP A 4 17.57 -9.68 -6.77
CA TRP A 4 18.69 -9.19 -5.97
C TRP A 4 19.89 -10.14 -5.92
N TYR A 5 19.85 -11.26 -6.64
CA TYR A 5 20.95 -12.22 -6.65
C TYR A 5 22.04 -11.75 -7.61
N SER A 6 23.19 -11.34 -7.06
CA SER A 6 24.34 -10.87 -7.82
C SER A 6 25.42 -11.93 -8.00
N ASP A 7 26.30 -11.71 -8.97
CA ASP A 7 27.48 -12.57 -9.19
C ASP A 7 28.44 -12.55 -7.99
N ALA A 8 28.50 -11.45 -7.25
CA ALA A 8 29.25 -11.36 -6.00
C ALA A 8 28.72 -12.33 -4.92
N ILE A 9 27.39 -12.48 -4.80
CA ILE A 9 26.80 -13.49 -3.91
C ILE A 9 27.15 -14.89 -4.40
N HIS A 10 27.15 -15.10 -5.71
CA HIS A 10 27.51 -16.39 -6.28
C HIS A 10 28.96 -16.76 -5.96
N SER A 11 29.92 -15.87 -6.22
CA SER A 11 31.35 -16.10 -5.94
C SER A 11 31.61 -16.34 -4.46
N ALA A 12 31.03 -15.53 -3.57
CA ALA A 12 31.16 -15.71 -2.11
C ALA A 12 30.63 -17.08 -1.66
N ARG A 13 29.51 -17.56 -2.22
CA ARG A 13 28.97 -18.90 -1.93
C ARG A 13 29.87 -20.01 -2.44
N VAL A 14 30.55 -19.83 -3.57
CA VAL A 14 31.54 -20.79 -4.09
C VAL A 14 32.73 -20.87 -3.13
N VAL A 15 33.26 -19.73 -2.67
CA VAL A 15 34.35 -19.67 -1.68
C VAL A 15 33.94 -20.36 -0.37
N ARG A 16 32.75 -20.04 0.16
CA ARG A 16 32.22 -20.71 1.36
C ARG A 16 32.15 -22.23 1.19
N ARG A 17 31.67 -22.71 0.04
CA ARG A 17 31.59 -24.16 -0.26
C ARG A 17 32.97 -24.82 -0.37
N LYS A 18 33.97 -24.11 -0.88
CA LYS A 18 35.37 -24.60 -0.93
C LYS A 18 35.88 -24.90 0.47
N TYR A 19 35.75 -23.94 1.39
CA TYR A 19 36.21 -24.12 2.77
C TYR A 19 35.35 -25.08 3.58
N GLU A 20 34.03 -25.14 3.31
CA GLU A 20 33.14 -26.15 3.89
C GLU A 20 33.62 -27.58 3.55
N ARG A 21 33.97 -27.82 2.28
CA ARG A 21 34.51 -29.12 1.84
C ARG A 21 35.86 -29.43 2.48
N GLN A 22 36.73 -28.43 2.62
CA GLN A 22 38.03 -28.59 3.29
C GLN A 22 37.84 -28.98 4.77
N PHE A 23 36.99 -28.27 5.51
CA PHE A 23 36.70 -28.58 6.91
C PHE A 23 36.04 -29.95 7.09
N ARG A 24 35.11 -30.35 6.19
CA ARG A 24 34.52 -31.70 6.22
C ARG A 24 35.53 -32.81 5.92
N LYS A 25 36.51 -32.56 5.05
CA LYS A 25 37.55 -33.53 4.73
C LYS A 25 38.56 -33.67 5.88
N SER A 26 38.86 -32.58 6.58
CA SER A 26 39.81 -32.58 7.69
C SER A 26 39.32 -31.65 8.81
N PRO A 27 38.75 -32.22 9.89
CA PRO A 27 38.09 -31.48 10.96
C PRO A 27 39.10 -30.85 11.94
N LEU A 28 40.07 -30.11 11.40
CA LEU A 28 41.01 -29.32 12.18
C LEU A 28 40.37 -27.98 12.55
N GLU A 29 40.69 -27.48 13.74
CA GLU A 29 40.19 -26.19 14.23
C GLU A 29 40.58 -25.03 13.30
N VAL A 30 41.78 -25.08 12.69
CA VAL A 30 42.23 -24.10 11.71
C VAL A 30 41.29 -24.02 10.50
N HIS A 31 40.83 -25.16 9.98
CA HIS A 31 39.87 -25.18 8.87
C HIS A 31 38.48 -24.69 9.29
N ARG A 32 38.08 -24.95 10.54
CA ARG A 32 36.85 -24.40 11.11
C ARG A 32 36.91 -22.87 11.14
N GLN A 33 38.00 -22.30 11.64
CA GLN A 33 38.22 -20.86 11.71
C GLN A 33 38.17 -20.22 10.31
N ILE A 34 38.88 -20.81 9.33
CA ILE A 34 38.85 -20.35 7.94
C ILE A 34 37.44 -20.43 7.33
N TYR A 35 36.63 -21.44 7.70
CA TYR A 35 35.26 -21.59 7.19
C TYR A 35 34.27 -20.56 7.78
N VAL A 36 34.49 -20.11 9.01
CA VAL A 36 33.58 -19.19 9.71
C VAL A 36 33.48 -17.83 9.00
N ASP A 37 34.60 -17.31 8.49
CA ASP A 37 34.62 -15.97 7.89
C ASP A 37 33.83 -15.89 6.56
N PRO A 38 34.02 -16.80 5.59
CA PRO A 38 33.17 -16.92 4.40
C PRO A 38 31.68 -17.10 4.71
N CYS A 39 31.34 -17.71 5.86
CA CYS A 39 29.95 -17.82 6.28
C CYS A 39 29.36 -16.45 6.63
N LYS A 40 30.09 -15.68 7.45
CA LYS A 40 29.71 -14.31 7.82
C LYS A 40 29.64 -13.42 6.59
N GLU A 41 30.64 -13.49 5.72
CA GLU A 41 30.73 -12.72 4.48
C GLU A 41 29.50 -12.95 3.59
N VAL A 42 29.15 -14.21 3.31
CA VAL A 42 27.98 -14.55 2.50
C VAL A 42 26.68 -14.00 3.13
N VAL A 43 26.53 -14.12 4.45
CA VAL A 43 25.33 -13.61 5.14
C VAL A 43 25.25 -12.09 5.03
N GLN A 44 26.34 -11.39 5.33
CA GLN A 44 26.43 -9.93 5.26
C GLN A 44 26.18 -9.43 3.83
N LEU A 45 26.81 -10.06 2.85
CA LEU A 45 26.65 -9.71 1.44
C LEU A 45 25.19 -9.86 0.99
N ILE A 46 24.55 -10.99 1.31
CA ILE A 46 23.14 -11.21 0.98
C ILE A 46 22.24 -10.17 1.68
N GLN A 47 22.50 -9.85 2.94
CA GLN A 47 21.72 -8.85 3.68
C GLN A 47 21.86 -7.46 3.05
N ASN A 48 23.08 -7.04 2.73
CA ASN A 48 23.38 -5.75 2.14
C ASN A 48 22.76 -5.61 0.74
N THR A 49 22.97 -6.61 -0.14
CA THR A 49 22.41 -6.57 -1.51
C THR A 49 20.87 -6.58 -1.49
N LYS A 50 20.25 -7.34 -0.58
CA LYS A 50 18.78 -7.30 -0.40
C LYS A 50 18.33 -5.92 0.07
N LYS A 51 18.98 -5.37 1.10
CA LYS A 51 18.64 -4.06 1.67
C LYS A 51 18.73 -2.99 0.58
N GLU A 52 19.82 -2.95 -0.16
CA GLU A 52 20.04 -1.99 -1.24
C GLU A 52 19.00 -2.13 -2.36
N TYR A 53 18.74 -3.36 -2.81
CA TYR A 53 17.72 -3.64 -3.82
C TYR A 53 16.33 -3.12 -3.42
N PHE A 54 15.87 -3.46 -2.21
CA PHE A 54 14.56 -3.00 -1.75
C PHE A 54 14.55 -1.51 -1.44
N HIS A 55 15.64 -0.95 -0.92
CA HIS A 55 15.77 0.49 -0.68
C HIS A 55 15.60 1.29 -1.97
N HIS A 56 16.32 0.91 -3.04
CA HIS A 56 16.15 1.53 -4.36
C HIS A 56 14.72 1.36 -4.88
N LYS A 57 14.13 0.17 -4.70
CA LYS A 57 12.77 -0.11 -5.14
C LYS A 57 11.71 0.71 -4.41
N PHE A 58 11.92 1.01 -3.13
CA PHE A 58 11.05 1.91 -2.37
C PHE A 58 11.25 3.37 -2.79
N ALA A 59 12.48 3.80 -3.06
CA ALA A 59 12.77 5.17 -3.48
C ALA A 59 12.11 5.54 -4.83
N SER A 60 11.96 4.57 -5.74
CA SER A 60 11.34 4.77 -7.05
C SER A 60 9.83 4.48 -7.09
N ALA A 61 9.21 4.07 -5.99
CA ALA A 61 7.83 3.55 -5.97
C ALA A 61 6.80 4.64 -5.64
N SER A 62 5.62 4.55 -6.26
CA SER A 62 4.43 5.31 -5.84
C SER A 62 3.87 4.76 -4.52
N ALA A 63 3.04 5.56 -3.82
CA ALA A 63 2.43 5.16 -2.54
C ALA A 63 1.73 3.78 -2.60
N LYS A 64 0.98 3.50 -3.68
CA LYS A 64 0.29 2.20 -3.88
C LYS A 64 1.28 1.04 -4.05
N GLU A 65 2.39 1.29 -4.76
CA GLU A 65 3.43 0.28 -4.98
C GLU A 65 4.22 0.01 -3.70
N VAL A 66 4.45 1.01 -2.86
CA VAL A 66 5.06 0.84 -1.52
C VAL A 66 4.22 -0.12 -0.68
N PHE A 67 2.90 0.08 -0.58
CA PHE A 67 2.03 -0.84 0.16
C PHE A 67 2.08 -2.25 -0.39
N ARG A 68 2.00 -2.40 -1.73
CA ARG A 68 2.15 -3.72 -2.38
C ARG A 68 3.50 -4.36 -2.08
N LEU A 69 4.60 -3.59 -2.07
CA LEU A 69 5.93 -4.10 -1.76
C LEU A 69 6.03 -4.55 -0.31
N VAL A 70 5.46 -3.80 0.63
CA VAL A 70 5.38 -4.17 2.04
C VAL A 70 4.55 -5.44 2.23
N ASP A 71 3.37 -5.54 1.60
CA ASP A 71 2.52 -6.73 1.68
C ASP A 71 3.25 -7.97 1.15
N ASN A 72 3.96 -7.84 0.02
CA ASN A 72 4.80 -8.91 -0.53
C ASN A 72 5.95 -9.31 0.40
N LEU A 73 6.59 -8.35 1.08
CA LEU A 73 7.68 -8.63 2.02
C LEU A 73 7.21 -9.33 3.29
N LEU A 74 6.00 -9.01 3.74
CA LEU A 74 5.38 -9.59 4.92
C LEU A 74 4.65 -10.91 4.64
N HIS A 75 4.66 -11.39 3.39
CA HIS A 75 3.86 -12.53 2.94
C HIS A 75 2.39 -12.40 3.38
N LYS A 76 1.86 -11.18 3.32
CA LYS A 76 0.43 -10.98 3.56
C LYS A 76 -0.31 -11.65 2.41
N GLU A 77 -1.15 -12.62 2.75
CA GLU A 77 -2.10 -13.18 1.81
C GLU A 77 -2.90 -12.01 1.21
N PRO A 78 -3.12 -12.01 -0.13
CA PRO A 78 -3.93 -10.96 -0.73
C PRO A 78 -5.27 -10.96 -0.01
N ASN A 79 -5.61 -9.82 0.61
CA ASN A 79 -6.87 -9.69 1.34
C ASN A 79 -7.98 -10.25 0.46
N HIS A 80 -8.59 -11.35 0.90
CA HIS A 80 -9.65 -12.00 0.13
C HIS A 80 -10.76 -10.96 -0.01
N THR A 81 -10.95 -10.44 -1.23
CA THR A 81 -12.00 -9.46 -1.52
C THR A 81 -13.39 -10.07 -1.39
N LEU A 82 -13.45 -11.39 -1.36
CA LEU A 82 -14.67 -12.17 -1.21
C LEU A 82 -14.83 -12.66 0.23
N PRO A 83 -16.05 -12.63 0.77
CA PRO A 83 -16.37 -13.23 2.06
C PRO A 83 -15.93 -14.70 2.12
N THR A 84 -15.05 -15.03 3.05
CA THR A 84 -14.55 -16.40 3.25
C THR A 84 -15.63 -17.35 3.78
N TYR A 85 -16.68 -16.80 4.40
CA TYR A 85 -17.72 -17.55 5.11
C TYR A 85 -18.93 -17.91 4.23
N VAL A 86 -18.95 -17.48 2.96
CA VAL A 86 -20.10 -17.68 2.07
C VAL A 86 -19.77 -18.73 1.02
N PRO A 87 -20.58 -19.81 0.89
CA PRO A 87 -20.39 -20.80 -0.18
C PRO A 87 -20.46 -20.13 -1.55
N LEU A 88 -19.58 -20.54 -2.47
CA LEU A 88 -19.44 -19.89 -3.79
C LEU A 88 -20.74 -19.86 -4.60
N ARG A 89 -21.61 -20.87 -4.44
CA ARG A 89 -22.94 -20.96 -5.06
C ARG A 89 -23.93 -19.90 -4.57
N ASP A 90 -23.81 -19.50 -3.31
CA ASP A 90 -24.74 -18.58 -2.62
C ASP A 90 -24.23 -17.13 -2.67
N LEU A 91 -22.99 -16.94 -3.12
CA LEU A 91 -22.31 -15.66 -3.23
C LEU A 91 -23.05 -14.65 -4.13
N PRO A 92 -23.53 -15.00 -5.35
CA PRO A 92 -24.23 -14.04 -6.20
C PRO A 92 -25.51 -13.51 -5.57
N GLN A 93 -26.28 -14.39 -4.91
CA GLN A 93 -27.52 -14.03 -4.24
C GLN A 93 -27.25 -13.13 -3.03
N THR A 94 -26.20 -13.46 -2.26
CA THR A 94 -25.78 -12.68 -1.10
C THR A 94 -25.31 -11.28 -1.51
N PHE A 95 -24.53 -11.19 -2.60
CA PHE A 95 -24.09 -9.91 -3.17
C PHE A 95 -25.28 -9.08 -3.65
N ASN A 96 -26.20 -9.67 -4.41
CA ASN A 96 -27.38 -8.98 -4.90
C ASN A 96 -28.20 -8.41 -3.74
N LYS A 97 -28.51 -9.25 -2.73
CA LYS A 97 -29.23 -8.82 -1.54
C LYS A 97 -28.53 -7.66 -0.83
N PHE A 98 -27.22 -7.76 -0.59
CA PHE A 98 -26.47 -6.70 0.09
C PHE A 98 -26.54 -5.36 -0.65
N PHE A 99 -26.32 -5.35 -1.96
CA PHE A 99 -26.35 -4.11 -2.74
C PHE A 99 -27.77 -3.57 -2.89
N TYR A 100 -28.76 -4.44 -3.08
CA TYR A 100 -30.17 -4.05 -3.11
C TYR A 100 -30.60 -3.38 -1.79
N ASP A 101 -30.34 -4.05 -0.67
CA ASP A 101 -30.71 -3.57 0.67
C ASP A 101 -30.00 -2.24 0.97
N LYS A 102 -28.72 -2.09 0.58
CA LYS A 102 -27.96 -0.85 0.76
C LYS A 102 -28.50 0.31 -0.08
N VAL A 103 -28.83 0.09 -1.36
CA VAL A 103 -29.43 1.13 -2.21
C VAL A 103 -30.81 1.53 -1.69
N HIS A 104 -31.61 0.54 -1.28
CA HIS A 104 -32.94 0.78 -0.72
C HIS A 104 -32.84 1.61 0.57
N GLN A 105 -31.92 1.26 1.46
CA GLN A 105 -31.70 2.00 2.70
C GLN A 105 -31.26 3.45 2.44
N ILE A 106 -30.29 3.66 1.55
CA ILE A 106 -29.84 5.03 1.20
C ILE A 106 -31.00 5.87 0.65
N ARG A 107 -31.85 5.29 -0.20
CA ARG A 107 -33.03 6.00 -0.72
C ARG A 107 -34.03 6.34 0.38
N ALA A 108 -34.35 5.37 1.24
CA ALA A 108 -35.25 5.58 2.36
C ALA A 108 -34.74 6.68 3.32
N GLU A 109 -33.43 6.72 3.58
CA GLU A 109 -32.80 7.77 4.39
C GLU A 109 -32.87 9.14 3.72
N LEU A 110 -32.68 9.23 2.41
CA LEU A 110 -32.82 10.48 1.65
C LEU A 110 -34.27 10.97 1.60
N ASP A 111 -35.23 10.08 1.41
CA ASP A 111 -36.66 10.40 1.35
C ASP A 111 -37.21 10.78 2.75
N ALA A 112 -36.68 10.17 3.81
CA ALA A 112 -37.01 10.50 5.19
C ALA A 112 -36.30 11.76 5.69
N SER A 113 -35.23 12.20 5.02
CA SER A 113 -34.58 13.46 5.31
C SER A 113 -35.49 14.60 4.86
N PRO A 114 -35.96 15.48 5.77
CA PRO A 114 -36.77 16.62 5.37
C PRO A 114 -35.96 17.46 4.38
N THR A 115 -36.46 17.55 3.15
CA THR A 115 -35.92 18.43 2.12
C THR A 115 -35.84 19.82 2.73
N LEU A 116 -34.61 20.34 2.90
CA LEU A 116 -34.41 21.72 3.29
C LEU A 116 -35.26 22.59 2.34
N PRO A 117 -36.11 23.49 2.85
CA PRO A 117 -36.94 24.31 1.99
C PRO A 117 -36.02 25.03 1.01
N PHE A 118 -36.28 24.79 -0.28
CA PHE A 118 -35.72 25.47 -1.43
C PHE A 118 -35.43 26.92 -1.06
N LEU A 119 -34.16 27.34 -1.17
CA LEU A 119 -33.73 28.71 -0.94
C LEU A 119 -34.62 29.63 -1.78
N THR A 120 -35.58 30.27 -1.11
CA THR A 120 -36.46 31.26 -1.70
C THR A 120 -35.61 32.34 -2.34
N THR A 121 -35.81 32.48 -3.64
CA THR A 121 -35.40 33.58 -4.52
C THR A 121 -35.13 34.88 -3.75
N PRO A 122 -33.94 35.50 -3.85
CA PRO A 122 -33.73 36.81 -3.27
C PRO A 122 -34.67 37.83 -3.94
N GLN A 123 -35.50 38.50 -3.14
CA GLN A 123 -36.29 39.64 -3.58
C GLN A 123 -35.35 40.74 -4.12
N PRO A 124 -35.68 41.38 -5.27
CA PRO A 124 -34.89 42.50 -5.76
C PRO A 124 -35.05 43.69 -4.80
N LEU A 125 -33.92 44.19 -4.32
CA LEU A 125 -33.83 45.40 -3.50
C LEU A 125 -34.25 46.60 -4.37
N VAL A 126 -35.43 47.15 -4.12
CA VAL A 126 -35.89 48.39 -4.75
C VAL A 126 -35.01 49.52 -4.20
N ALA A 127 -34.16 50.09 -5.05
CA ALA A 127 -33.39 51.28 -4.72
C ALA A 127 -34.32 52.49 -4.65
N GLU A 128 -34.65 52.91 -3.42
CA GLU A 128 -35.29 54.20 -3.16
C GLU A 128 -34.36 55.32 -3.67
N ARG A 129 -34.82 56.02 -4.70
CA ARG A 129 -34.13 57.14 -5.32
C ARG A 129 -34.34 58.35 -4.41
N GLY A 130 -33.38 58.61 -3.52
CA GLY A 130 -33.38 59.80 -2.68
C GLY A 130 -33.35 61.08 -3.53
N GLU A 131 -34.45 61.84 -3.47
CA GLU A 131 -34.56 63.19 -4.03
C GLU A 131 -33.66 64.15 -3.25
N PHE A 132 -32.57 64.61 -3.87
CA PHE A 132 -31.81 65.75 -3.37
C PHE A 132 -32.59 67.03 -3.68
N ARG A 133 -33.13 67.65 -2.62
CA ARG A 133 -33.73 68.99 -2.64
C ARG A 133 -32.70 70.03 -3.08
N ASN A 134 -33.01 70.72 -4.17
CA ASN A 134 -32.46 72.03 -4.49
C ASN A 134 -33.01 73.04 -3.48
N ASP A 135 -32.14 73.72 -2.75
CA ASP A 135 -32.43 75.03 -2.19
C ASP A 135 -31.24 75.95 -2.51
N MET A 136 -31.56 77.00 -3.27
CA MET A 136 -30.67 78.02 -3.86
C MET A 136 -30.94 79.36 -3.13
N ALA A 137 -29.96 80.26 -3.17
CA ALA A 137 -29.94 81.66 -2.67
C ALA A 137 -29.31 81.83 -1.26
N LEU A 138 -28.36 82.74 -1.01
CA LEU A 138 -27.86 83.94 -1.70
C LEU A 138 -26.32 83.98 -1.68
#